data_AF-A0A1N6FZ36-F1
#
_entry.id   AF-A0A1N6FZ36-F1
#
_cell.length_a   1.000
_cell.length_b   1.000
_cell.length_c   1.000
_cell.angle_alpha   90.00
_cell.angle_beta   90.00
_cell.angle_gamma   90.00
#
_symmetry.space_group_name_H-M   'P 1'
#
loop_
_entity.id
_entity.type
_entity.pdbx_description
1 polymer ?
#
loop_
_entity_poly.entity_id
_entity_poly.type
_entity_poly.pdbx_seq_one_letter_code
_entity_poly.pdbx_strand_id
1 'polypeptide(L)'
;MTEKRWVAGTIMAKDPEGKYVFLVKKETDMDFFTATEINSAKTGLASIIDKLKTVLPIEASDLKLYELTNAIVNDDRIPLFVFEFLNEEVNYRLLTENNDRSLFWLDSDELTKTLERWEISGVPQFK
;
A
#
# COMPACT_ATOMS: atom_id res chain seq x y z
N MET A 1 -3.80 14.15 25.80
CA MET A 1 -3.02 13.87 24.58
C MET A 1 -3.93 13.10 23.65
N THR A 2 -4.16 13.56 22.43
CA THR A 2 -4.97 12.82 21.45
C THR A 2 -4.12 11.65 20.95
N GLU A 3 -4.63 10.43 21.12
CA GLU A 3 -3.99 9.22 20.62
C GLU A 3 -3.79 9.32 19.10
N LYS A 4 -2.54 9.21 18.64
CA LYS A 4 -2.21 9.29 17.22
C LYS A 4 -2.66 8.00 16.55
N ARG A 5 -3.67 8.08 15.68
CA ARG A 5 -4.17 6.93 14.94
C ARG A 5 -3.45 6.86 13.60
N TRP A 6 -2.98 5.69 13.22
CA TRP A 6 -2.26 5.47 11.96
C TRP A 6 -3.11 4.69 10.96
N VAL A 7 -2.80 4.86 9.69
CA VAL A 7 -3.39 4.10 8.58
C VAL A 7 -2.30 3.78 7.57
N ALA A 8 -2.34 2.55 7.04
CA ALA A 8 -1.48 2.09 5.97
C ALA A 8 -2.26 1.88 4.67
N GLY A 9 -1.54 1.87 3.55
CA GLY A 9 -2.08 1.62 2.24
C GLY A 9 -1.05 1.10 1.25
N THR A 10 -1.54 0.31 0.31
CA THR A 10 -0.79 -0.19 -0.83
C THR A 10 -1.65 -0.18 -2.08
N ILE A 11 -1.00 -0.19 -3.23
CA ILE A 11 -1.63 -0.33 -4.53
C ILE A 11 -1.26 -1.70 -5.06
N MET A 12 -2.25 -2.42 -5.52
CA MET A 12 -2.17 -3.69 -6.23
C MET A 12 -2.31 -3.43 -7.72
N ALA A 13 -1.47 -4.10 -8.48
CA ALA A 13 -1.40 -4.04 -9.93
C ALA A 13 -1.14 -5.44 -10.49
N LYS A 14 -1.38 -5.62 -11.79
CA LYS A 14 -0.86 -6.77 -12.52
C LYS A 14 0.43 -6.38 -13.23
N ASP A 15 1.45 -7.22 -13.10
CA ASP A 15 2.67 -7.12 -13.89
C ASP A 15 2.41 -7.57 -15.35
N PRO A 16 3.39 -7.44 -16.26
CA PRO A 16 3.24 -7.91 -17.65
C PRO A 16 3.00 -9.42 -17.80
N GLU A 17 3.32 -10.24 -16.78
CA GLU A 17 3.06 -11.68 -16.75
C GLU A 17 1.67 -12.02 -16.19
N GLY A 18 0.91 -11.01 -15.72
CA GLY A 18 -0.41 -11.14 -15.14
C GLY A 18 -0.42 -11.47 -13.65
N LYS A 19 0.74 -11.47 -12.98
CA LYS A 19 0.87 -11.69 -11.53
C LYS A 19 0.54 -10.42 -10.77
N TYR A 20 -0.03 -10.58 -9.58
CA TYR A 20 -0.28 -9.46 -8.70
C TYR A 20 1.00 -8.98 -8.03
N VAL A 21 1.23 -7.68 -8.14
CA VAL A 21 2.32 -6.96 -7.50
C VAL A 21 1.78 -5.82 -6.66
N PHE A 22 2.51 -5.46 -5.61
CA PHE A 22 2.08 -4.51 -4.58
C PHE A 22 3.11 -3.42 -4.39
N LEU A 23 2.64 -2.18 -4.32
CA LEU A 23 3.52 -1.04 -4.11
C LEU A 23 4.00 -1.01 -2.66
N VAL A 24 5.31 -1.06 -2.50
CA VAL A 24 6.01 -0.94 -1.22
C VAL A 24 7.09 0.13 -1.30
N LYS A 25 7.50 0.61 -0.14
CA LYS A 25 8.60 1.54 0.04
C LYS A 25 9.77 0.82 0.71
N LYS A 26 10.98 1.01 0.21
CA LYS A 26 12.21 0.53 0.85
C LYS A 26 12.68 1.55 1.87
N GLU A 27 12.84 1.14 3.13
CA GLU A 27 13.58 1.90 4.13
C GLU A 27 14.65 1.01 4.75
N THR A 28 15.92 1.41 4.60
CA THR A 28 17.09 0.59 4.97
C THR A 28 17.03 -0.81 4.33
N ASP A 29 16.77 -1.87 5.12
CA ASP A 29 16.75 -3.28 4.67
C ASP A 29 15.37 -3.94 4.80
N MET A 30 14.32 -3.13 5.00
CA MET A 30 12.95 -3.63 5.14
C MET A 30 12.00 -2.92 4.18
N ASP A 31 10.98 -3.66 3.80
CA ASP A 31 9.95 -3.23 2.88
C ASP A 31 8.73 -2.81 3.69
N PHE A 32 8.20 -1.63 3.38
CA PHE A 32 7.12 -1.03 4.13
C PHE A 32 5.96 -0.64 3.23
N PHE A 33 4.74 -0.83 3.72
CA PHE A 33 3.60 -0.15 3.12
C PHE A 33 3.64 1.33 3.42
N THR A 34 3.04 2.12 2.53
CA THR A 34 2.88 3.55 2.78
C THR A 34 1.97 3.72 4.00
N ALA A 35 2.41 4.49 4.99
CA ALA A 35 1.65 4.77 6.20
C ALA A 35 1.61 6.26 6.51
N THR A 36 0.54 6.71 7.17
CA THR A 36 0.38 8.09 7.61
C THR A 36 -0.48 8.20 8.86
N GLU A 37 -0.32 9.31 9.58
CA GLU A 37 -1.16 9.67 10.73
C GLU A 37 -2.52 10.15 10.23
N ILE A 38 -3.59 9.63 10.82
CA ILE A 38 -4.96 10.07 10.56
C ILE A 38 -5.14 11.41 11.24
N ASN A 39 -5.23 12.47 10.44
CA ASN A 39 -5.61 13.79 10.92
C ASN A 39 -7.06 13.77 11.42
N SER A 40 -7.36 14.45 12.52
CA SER A 40 -8.72 14.57 13.08
C SER A 40 -9.76 15.13 12.11
N ALA A 41 -9.35 15.85 11.06
CA ALA A 41 -10.23 16.38 10.02
C ALA A 41 -10.52 15.40 8.87
N LYS A 42 -9.87 14.24 8.81
CA LYS A 42 -9.97 13.28 7.68
C LYS A 42 -10.24 11.86 8.16
N THR A 43 -10.90 11.06 7.32
CA THR A 43 -10.99 9.62 7.55
C THR A 43 -9.64 8.96 7.28
N GLY A 44 -9.43 7.73 7.76
CA GLY A 44 -8.24 6.94 7.42
C GLY A 44 -8.08 6.77 5.91
N LEU A 45 -9.19 6.49 5.22
CA LEU A 45 -9.23 6.37 3.76
C LEU A 45 -8.77 7.66 3.04
N ALA A 46 -9.31 8.81 3.44
CA ALA A 46 -8.91 10.09 2.83
C ALA A 46 -7.43 10.39 3.11
N SER A 47 -6.97 10.11 4.33
CA SER A 47 -5.57 10.35 4.72
C SER A 47 -4.61 9.50 3.90
N ILE A 48 -4.91 8.21 3.70
CA ILE A 48 -4.02 7.32 2.96
C ILE A 48 -4.04 7.59 1.45
N ILE A 49 -5.19 7.93 0.86
CA ILE A 49 -5.26 8.35 -0.54
C ILE A 49 -4.42 9.59 -0.75
N ASP A 50 -4.57 10.62 0.09
CA ASP A 50 -3.76 11.85 -0.01
C ASP A 50 -2.26 11.53 0.09
N LYS A 51 -1.87 10.60 0.97
CA LYS A 51 -0.48 10.20 1.10
C LYS A 51 0.02 9.48 -0.16
N LEU A 52 -0.75 8.57 -0.75
CA LEU A 52 -0.40 7.88 -1.99
C LEU A 52 -0.23 8.85 -3.17
N LYS A 53 -1.07 9.91 -3.25
CA LYS A 53 -0.90 10.98 -4.25
C LYS A 53 0.41 11.77 -4.12
N THR A 54 1.06 11.74 -2.95
CA THR A 54 2.38 12.39 -2.79
C THR A 54 3.53 11.58 -3.35
N VAL A 55 3.32 10.28 -3.57
CA VAL A 55 4.37 9.35 -4.01
C VAL A 55 4.12 8.82 -5.42
N LEU A 56 2.89 8.91 -5.92
CA LEU A 56 2.51 8.51 -7.27
C LEU A 56 1.60 9.55 -7.93
N PRO A 57 1.73 9.76 -9.25
CA PRO A 57 0.88 10.66 -10.02
C PRO A 57 -0.47 10.01 -10.32
N ILE A 58 -1.27 9.79 -9.28
CA ILE A 58 -2.58 9.12 -9.35
C ILE A 58 -3.69 10.01 -8.82
N GLU A 59 -4.90 9.80 -9.32
CA GLU A 59 -6.11 10.36 -8.75
C GLU A 59 -6.91 9.31 -7.97
N ALA A 60 -7.81 9.77 -7.10
CA ALA A 60 -8.67 8.86 -6.34
C ALA A 60 -9.57 8.01 -7.24
N SER A 61 -9.92 8.53 -8.43
CA SER A 61 -10.68 7.82 -9.46
C SER A 61 -9.92 6.68 -10.12
N ASP A 62 -8.59 6.67 -10.03
CA ASP A 62 -7.75 5.59 -10.58
C ASP A 62 -7.65 4.41 -9.62
N LEU A 63 -8.19 4.56 -8.40
CA LEU A 63 -8.13 3.57 -7.33
C LEU A 63 -9.50 2.99 -7.05
N LYS A 64 -9.55 1.66 -6.99
CA LYS A 64 -10.69 0.92 -6.47
C LYS A 64 -10.27 0.25 -5.18
N LEU A 65 -11.02 0.48 -4.10
CA LEU A 65 -10.78 -0.26 -2.87
C LEU A 65 -11.04 -1.75 -3.12
N TYR A 66 -9.98 -2.54 -3.10
CA TYR A 66 -10.03 -3.98 -3.27
C TYR A 66 -10.32 -4.65 -1.93
N GLU A 67 -9.58 -4.28 -0.89
CA GLU A 67 -9.70 -4.86 0.43
C GLU A 67 -9.33 -3.87 1.55
N LEU A 68 -9.96 -4.06 2.71
CA LEU A 68 -9.59 -3.41 3.97
C LEU A 68 -9.25 -4.50 4.99
N THR A 69 -7.98 -4.57 5.36
CA THR A 69 -7.48 -5.47 6.40
C THR A 69 -6.77 -4.68 7.50
N ASN A 70 -6.02 -5.34 8.36
CA ASN A 70 -5.15 -4.70 9.33
C ASN A 70 -3.71 -5.14 9.15
N ALA A 71 -2.78 -4.23 9.39
CA ALA A 71 -1.36 -4.53 9.58
C ALA A 71 -1.01 -4.45 11.08
N ILE A 72 0.00 -5.19 11.55
CA ILE A 72 0.57 -4.97 12.89
C ILE A 72 1.91 -4.25 12.73
N VAL A 73 2.11 -3.20 13.52
CA VAL A 73 3.33 -2.42 13.52
C VAL A 73 3.72 -2.19 14.96
N ASN A 74 4.84 -2.75 15.42
CA ASN A 74 5.29 -2.65 16.82
C ASN A 74 4.16 -3.00 17.82
N ASP A 75 3.52 -4.17 17.64
CA ASP A 75 2.34 -4.65 18.40
C ASP A 75 1.04 -3.83 18.23
N ASP A 76 1.04 -2.73 17.48
CA ASP A 76 -0.16 -1.93 17.21
C ASP A 76 -0.87 -2.36 15.92
N ARG A 77 -2.18 -2.63 16.02
CA ARG A 77 -3.02 -2.96 14.87
C ARG A 77 -3.49 -1.68 14.17
N ILE A 78 -3.03 -1.47 12.94
CA ILE A 78 -3.42 -0.33 12.11
C ILE A 78 -4.22 -0.78 10.88
N PRO A 79 -5.23 -0.03 10.41
CA PRO A 79 -5.94 -0.37 9.17
C PRO A 79 -5.00 -0.33 7.96
N LEU A 80 -5.14 -1.30 7.06
CA LEU A 80 -4.43 -1.38 5.78
C LEU A 80 -5.45 -1.40 4.63
N PHE A 81 -5.41 -0.35 3.79
CA PHE A 81 -6.22 -0.27 2.58
C PHE A 81 -5.44 -0.79 1.38
N VAL A 82 -5.99 -1.79 0.69
CA VAL A 82 -5.44 -2.34 -0.55
C VAL A 82 -6.27 -1.81 -1.71
N PHE A 83 -5.65 -1.06 -2.61
CA PHE A 83 -6.31 -0.49 -3.78
C PHE A 83 -5.91 -1.24 -5.04
N GLU A 84 -6.87 -1.65 -5.85
CA GLU A 84 -6.63 -2.07 -7.23
C GLU A 84 -6.46 -0.81 -8.09
N PHE A 85 -5.40 -0.76 -8.89
CA PHE A 85 -5.17 0.32 -9.84
C PHE A 85 -5.89 0.05 -11.16
N LEU A 86 -6.77 0.97 -11.56
CA LEU A 86 -7.65 0.78 -12.72
C LEU A 86 -7.03 1.22 -14.04
N ASN A 87 -5.99 2.06 -14.01
CA ASN A 87 -5.37 2.61 -15.21
C ASN A 87 -4.18 1.74 -15.65
N GLU A 88 -4.41 0.83 -16.59
CA GLU A 88 -3.41 -0.12 -17.07
C GLU A 88 -2.18 0.54 -17.73
N GLU A 89 -2.35 1.66 -18.44
CA GLU A 89 -1.23 2.39 -19.06
C GLU A 89 -0.32 3.04 -18.01
N VAL A 90 -0.92 3.68 -17.01
CA VAL A 90 -0.16 4.26 -15.89
C VAL A 90 0.45 3.15 -15.06
N ASN A 91 -0.23 2.01 -14.87
CA ASN A 91 0.31 0.85 -14.19
C ASN A 91 1.62 0.39 -14.86
N TYR A 92 1.57 0.16 -16.17
CA TYR A 92 2.72 -0.27 -16.94
C TYR A 92 3.89 0.71 -16.82
N ARG A 93 3.63 2.02 -16.97
CA ARG A 93 4.68 3.05 -16.81
C ARG A 93 5.24 3.08 -15.39
N LEU A 94 4.41 2.96 -14.36
CA LEU A 94 4.86 2.91 -12.97
C LEU A 94 5.66 1.64 -12.67
N LEU A 95 5.41 0.54 -13.37
CA LEU A 95 6.21 -0.69 -13.28
C LEU A 95 7.56 -0.56 -13.99
N THR A 96 7.62 0.17 -15.11
CA THR A 96 8.81 0.21 -15.98
C THR A 96 9.69 1.45 -15.83
N GLU A 97 9.16 2.58 -15.36
CA GLU A 97 9.80 3.91 -15.44
C GLU A 97 9.97 4.58 -14.07
N ASN A 98 9.78 3.86 -12.96
CA ASN A 98 9.80 4.50 -11.64
C ASN A 98 11.20 5.05 -11.29
N ASN A 99 11.31 6.38 -11.25
CA ASN A 99 12.55 7.09 -10.94
C ASN A 99 12.84 7.19 -9.43
N ASP A 100 11.83 6.95 -8.58
CA ASP A 100 12.01 6.90 -7.14
C ASP A 100 12.54 5.52 -6.72
N ARG A 101 13.84 5.44 -6.45
CA ARG A 101 14.49 4.20 -5.99
C ARG A 101 13.98 3.69 -4.65
N SER A 102 13.20 4.49 -3.92
CA SER A 102 12.59 4.08 -2.66
C SER A 102 11.23 3.40 -2.85
N LEU A 103 10.61 3.46 -4.02
CA LEU A 103 9.31 2.83 -4.29
C LEU A 103 9.47 1.73 -5.33
N PHE A 104 8.97 0.55 -5.01
CA PHE A 104 9.06 -0.59 -5.92
C PHE A 104 7.88 -1.53 -5.75
N TRP A 105 7.72 -2.39 -6.76
CA TRP A 105 6.67 -3.37 -6.83
C TRP A 105 7.20 -4.69 -6.29
N LEU A 106 6.47 -5.24 -5.33
CA LEU A 106 6.78 -6.51 -4.68
C LEU A 106 5.77 -7.57 -5.15
N ASP A 107 6.27 -8.72 -5.59
CA ASP A 107 5.42 -9.86 -5.97
C ASP A 107 4.57 -10.37 -4.80
N SER A 108 3.38 -10.92 -5.10
CA SER A 108 2.46 -11.48 -4.09
C SER A 108 3.10 -12.52 -3.17
N ASP A 109 4.03 -13.31 -3.70
CA ASP A 109 4.72 -14.37 -2.95
C ASP A 109 5.70 -13.78 -1.91
N GLU A 110 6.24 -12.60 -2.19
CA GLU A 110 7.05 -11.84 -1.25
C GLU A 110 6.20 -10.94 -0.35
N LEU A 111 5.02 -10.52 -0.81
CA LEU A 111 4.05 -9.78 -0.01
C LEU A 111 3.65 -10.54 1.24
N THR A 112 3.35 -11.84 1.13
CA THR A 112 2.99 -12.66 2.29
C THR A 112 4.11 -12.62 3.34
N LYS A 113 5.39 -12.67 2.91
CA LYS A 113 6.54 -12.55 3.80
C LYS A 113 6.68 -11.14 4.39
N THR A 114 6.39 -10.09 3.62
CA THR A 114 6.38 -8.70 4.10
C THR A 114 5.26 -8.48 5.13
N LEU A 115 4.07 -9.02 4.88
CA LEU A 115 2.93 -9.04 5.79
C LEU A 115 3.24 -9.88 7.05
N GLU A 116 3.93 -11.02 6.93
CA GLU A 116 4.37 -11.84 8.07
C GLU A 116 5.42 -11.13 8.93
N ARG A 117 6.37 -10.41 8.33
CA ARG A 117 7.33 -9.55 9.06
C ARG A 117 6.66 -8.39 9.79
N TRP A 118 5.45 -8.02 9.37
CA TRP A 118 4.57 -7.03 9.99
C TRP A 118 3.52 -7.67 10.92
N GLU A 119 3.79 -8.87 11.46
CA GLU A 119 2.94 -9.64 12.40
C GLU A 119 1.41 -9.53 12.18
N ILE A 120 0.91 -9.77 10.96
CA ILE A 120 -0.52 -9.57 10.71
C ILE A 120 -1.42 -10.63 11.35
N SER A 121 -2.31 -10.18 12.25
CA SER A 121 -3.53 -10.92 12.60
C SER A 121 -4.56 -10.81 11.46
N GLY A 122 -4.52 -11.75 10.52
CA GLY A 122 -5.48 -11.86 9.42
C GLY A 122 -4.85 -11.55 8.06
N VAL A 123 -4.03 -12.48 7.56
CA VAL A 123 -3.42 -12.39 6.23
C VAL A 123 -4.54 -12.30 5.17
N PRO A 124 -4.56 -11.27 4.31
CA PRO A 124 -5.50 -11.20 3.19
C PRO A 124 -5.25 -12.38 2.24
N GLN A 125 -6.33 -13.11 1.91
CA GLN A 125 -6.25 -14.24 0.98
C GLN A 125 -6.59 -13.78 -0.43
N PHE A 126 -5.54 -13.50 -1.21
CA PHE A 126 -5.68 -13.24 -2.64
C PHE A 126 -5.90 -14.59 -3.35
N LYS A 127 -7.10 -14.81 -3.90
CA LYS A 127 -7.45 -15.96 -4.73
C LYS A 127 -7.42 -15.61 -6.21
#